data_AF-A0A3S5DLR7-F1
#
_entry.id   AF-A0A3S5DLR7-F1
#
_cell.length_a   1.000
_cell.length_b   1.000
_cell.length_c   1.000
_cell.angle_alpha   90.00
_cell.angle_beta   90.00
_cell.angle_gamma   90.00
#
_symmetry.space_group_name_H-M   'P 1'
#
loop_
_entity.id
_entity.type
_entity.pdbx_description
1 polymer ?
#
loop_
_entity_poly.entity_id
_entity_poly.type
_entity_poly.pdbx_seq_one_letter_code
_entity_poly.pdbx_strand_id
1 'polypeptide(L)' 'MTPFASLTLPNGSLLPNRLAKAAMEENLADRDHAPSEELIRLYRAWAEGGAG' A
#
# COMPACT_ATOMS: atom_id res chain seq x y z
N MET A 1 -16.47 -11.84 8.86
CA MET A 1 -15.76 -10.96 7.90
C MET A 1 -14.91 -11.84 6.99
N THR A 2 -14.85 -11.58 5.68
CA THR A 2 -14.08 -12.36 4.69
C THR A 2 -12.89 -11.53 4.19
N PRO A 3 -11.70 -11.60 4.83
CA PRO A 3 -10.60 -10.67 4.56
C PRO A 3 -10.05 -10.77 3.13
N PHE A 4 -10.12 -11.96 2.54
CA PHE A 4 -9.60 -12.25 1.19
C PHE A 4 -10.65 -12.13 0.08
N ALA A 5 -11.87 -11.70 0.42
CA ALA A 5 -12.88 -11.41 -0.60
C ALA A 5 -12.64 -10.02 -1.17
N SER A 6 -12.81 -9.89 -2.49
CA SER A 6 -12.68 -8.60 -3.16
C SER A 6 -13.71 -7.58 -2.68
N LEU A 7 -13.41 -6.31 -2.94
CA LEU A 7 -14.26 -5.17 -2.61
C LEU A 7 -14.22 -4.14 -3.74
N THR A 8 -15.37 -3.89 -4.36
CA THR A 8 -15.55 -2.77 -5.29
C THR A 8 -15.86 -1.51 -4.50
N LEU A 9 -15.07 -0.46 -4.70
CA LEU A 9 -15.27 0.85 -4.08
C LEU A 9 -16.35 1.65 -4.84
N PRO A 10 -16.97 2.68 -4.22
CA PRO A 10 -18.03 3.47 -4.87
C PRO A 10 -17.63 4.15 -6.19
N ASN A 11 -16.33 4.36 -6.42
CA ASN A 11 -15.78 4.93 -7.65
C ASN A 11 -15.51 3.88 -8.74
N GLY A 12 -15.80 2.60 -8.49
CA GLY A 12 -15.58 1.49 -9.42
C GLY A 12 -14.21 0.79 -9.30
N SER A 13 -13.27 1.29 -8.48
CA SER A 13 -12.00 0.60 -8.23
C SER A 13 -12.22 -0.75 -7.53
N LEU A 14 -11.46 -1.77 -7.92
CA LEU A 14 -11.52 -3.11 -7.32
C LEU A 14 -10.30 -3.34 -6.42
N LEU A 15 -10.56 -3.66 -5.16
CA LEU A 15 -9.58 -4.16 -4.20
C LEU A 15 -9.61 -5.70 -4.22
N PRO A 16 -8.53 -6.42 -4.55
CA PRO A 16 -8.53 -7.89 -4.58
C PRO A 16 -8.80 -8.53 -3.21
N ASN A 17 -8.50 -7.83 -2.11
CA ASN A 17 -8.84 -8.24 -0.76
C ASN A 17 -9.13 -7.01 0.14
N ARG A 18 -9.23 -7.23 1.46
CA ARG A 18 -9.58 -6.20 2.46
C ARG A 18 -8.43 -5.95 3.44
N LEU A 19 -7.20 -6.24 3.03
CA LEU A 19 -5.97 -5.97 3.77
C LEU A 19 -5.33 -4.73 3.15
N ALA A 20 -5.26 -3.65 3.94
CA ALA A 20 -4.63 -2.41 3.52
C ALA A 20 -3.44 -2.10 4.41
N LYS A 21 -2.37 -1.55 3.81
CA LYS A 21 -1.29 -0.92 4.57
C LYS A 21 -1.77 0.42 5.10
N ALA A 22 -1.74 0.62 6.42
CA ALA A 22 -2.17 1.86 7.05
C ALA A 22 -1.22 3.04 6.70
N ALA A 23 -1.72 4.27 6.75
CA ALA A 23 -0.86 5.45 6.65
C ALA A 23 0.11 5.48 7.85
N MET A 24 1.41 5.48 7.58
CA MET A 24 2.48 5.44 8.58
C MET A 24 3.62 6.36 8.11
N GLU A 25 4.45 6.80 9.04
CA GLU A 25 5.65 7.58 8.76
C GLU A 25 6.85 6.62 8.85
N GLU A 26 7.65 6.55 7.78
CA GLU A 26 8.72 5.56 7.64
C GLU A 26 10.13 6.13 7.87
N ASN A 27 10.32 7.45 8.00
CA ASN A 27 11.60 8.16 8.07
C ASN A 27 12.55 7.87 6.89
N LEU A 28 11.98 7.63 5.70
CA LEU A 28 12.71 7.30 4.47
C LEU A 28 12.49 8.34 3.37
N ALA A 29 12.20 9.59 3.69
CA ALA A 29 12.26 10.65 2.69
C ALA A 29 13.72 10.97 2.33
N ASP A 30 13.97 11.42 1.11
CA ASP A 30 15.28 11.96 0.76
C ASP A 30 15.49 13.38 1.33
N ARG A 31 16.62 14.00 0.97
CA ARG A 31 17.00 15.34 1.48
C ARG A 31 16.08 16.47 1.02
N ASP A 32 15.35 16.27 -0.07
CA ASP A 32 14.40 17.24 -0.64
C ASP A 32 12.96 16.92 -0.21
N HIS A 33 12.78 16.00 0.76
CA HIS A 33 11.51 15.49 1.22
C HIS A 33 10.71 14.71 0.15
N ALA A 34 11.38 14.24 -0.90
CA ALA A 34 10.78 13.38 -1.90
C ALA A 34 10.88 11.90 -1.51
N PRO A 35 10.10 11.00 -2.15
CA PRO A 35 10.23 9.57 -1.94
C PRO A 35 11.64 9.07 -2.31
N SER A 36 12.35 8.51 -1.32
CA SER A 36 13.65 7.87 -1.58
C SER A 36 13.51 6.53 -2.31
N GLU A 37 14.62 6.00 -2.81
CA GLU A 37 14.66 4.67 -3.40
C GLU A 37 14.32 3.58 -2.37
N GLU A 38 14.76 3.73 -1.11
CA GLU A 38 14.42 2.86 0.01
C GLU A 38 12.91 2.82 0.25
N LEU A 39 12.25 3.98 0.25
CA LEU A 39 10.80 4.08 0.42
C LEU A 39 10.07 3.37 -0.72
N ILE A 40 10.50 3.58 -1.97
CA ILE A 40 9.92 2.92 -3.14
C ILE A 40 10.08 1.39 -3.05
N ARG A 41 11.27 0.90 -2.67
CA ARG A 41 11.52 -0.54 -2.49
C ARG A 41 10.65 -1.14 -1.38
N LEU A 42 10.46 -0.43 -0.28
CA LEU A 42 9.61 -0.86 0.83
C LEU A 42 8.15 -1.03 0.40
N TYR A 43 7.57 -0.02 -0.26
CA TYR A 43 6.19 -0.10 -0.72
C TYR A 43 5.99 -1.17 -1.80
N ARG A 44 7.00 -1.44 -2.64
CA ARG A 44 6.99 -2.58 -3.57
C ARG A 44 6.90 -3.91 -2.83
N ALA A 45 7.73 -4.12 -1.80
CA ALA A 45 7.69 -5.36 -1.02
C ALA A 45 6.34 -5.58 -0.34
N TRP A 46 5.69 -4.53 0.15
CA TRP A 46 4.33 -4.64 0.71
C TRP A 46 3.27 -4.96 -0.34
N ALA A 47 3.36 -4.38 -1.54
CA ALA A 47 2.47 -4.70 -2.65
C ALA A 47 2.64 -6.17 -3.10
N GLU A 48 3.88 -6.65 -3.21
CA GLU A 48 4.19 -8.06 -3.49
C GLU A 48 3.72 -9.01 -2.38
N GLY A 49 3.65 -8.52 -1.13
CA GLY A 49 3.07 -9.22 0.01
C GLY A 49 1.55 -9.39 -0.03
N GLY A 50 0.86 -8.82 -1.02
CA GLY A 50 -0.56 -9.06 -1.28
C GLY A 50 -1.52 -8.14 -0.54
N ALA A 51 -1.05 -7.02 0.03
CA ALA A 51 -1.95 -5.96 0.46
C ALA A 51 -2.57 -5.27 -0.76
N GLY A 52 -3.89 -5.11 -0.77
CA GLY A 52 -4.63 -4.54 -1.91
C GLY A 52 -6.01 -5.12 -2.08
#